data_AF-A0A968AWR7-F1
#
_entry.id   AF-A0A968AWR7-F1
#
_cell.length_a   1.000
_cell.length_b   1.000
_cell.length_c   1.000
_cell.angle_alpha   90.00
_cell.angle_beta   90.00
_cell.angle_gamma   90.00
#
_symmetry.space_group_name_H-M   'P 1'
#
loop_
_entity.id
_entity.type
_entity.pdbx_description
1 polymer ?
#
loop_
_entity_poly.entity_id
_entity_poly.type
_entity_poly.pdbx_seq_one_letter_code
_entity_poly.pdbx_strand_id
1 'polypeptide(L)'
;DTALMALHVAAVRRGAPSKFIVADMPFLAARKGLQPTMDAVQTLMQAGANAVKIEGEAGQAELMTHIVQSGVPVMGHLGLTPQSVHTI
;
A
#
# COMPACT_ATOMS: atom_id res chain seq x y z
N ASP A 1 -4.73 -3.64 9.34
CA ASP A 1 -3.62 -3.15 10.17
C ASP A 1 -2.32 -3.28 9.37
N THR A 2 -1.44 -2.28 9.45
CA THR A 2 -0.17 -2.24 8.70
C THR A 2 0.82 -3.26 9.25
N ALA A 3 0.86 -3.47 10.57
CA ALA A 3 1.79 -4.45 11.16
C ALA A 3 1.45 -5.88 10.72
N LEU A 4 0.16 -6.23 10.72
CA LEU A 4 -0.30 -7.51 10.15
C LEU A 4 0.12 -7.69 8.68
N MET A 5 -0.07 -6.66 7.83
CA MET A 5 0.34 -6.74 6.43
C MET A 5 1.86 -6.92 6.29
N ALA A 6 2.65 -6.19 7.08
CA ALA A 6 4.12 -6.32 7.09
C ALA A 6 4.58 -7.74 7.45
N LEU A 7 3.95 -8.39 8.44
CA LEU A 7 4.25 -9.78 8.79
C LEU A 7 4.04 -10.73 7.61
N HIS A 8 2.93 -10.57 6.87
CA HIS A 8 2.65 -11.36 5.67
C HIS A 8 3.62 -11.06 4.53
N VAL A 9 3.94 -9.79 4.29
CA VAL A 9 4.94 -9.39 3.28
C VAL A 9 6.30 -10.03 3.58
N ALA A 10 6.76 -10.00 4.83
CA ALA A 10 8.03 -10.61 5.23
C ALA A 10 8.00 -12.14 5.05
N ALA A 11 6.88 -12.79 5.33
CA ALA A 11 6.70 -14.22 5.07
C ALA A 11 6.79 -14.54 3.57
N VAL A 12 6.12 -13.77 2.72
CA VAL A 12 6.17 -13.93 1.26
C VAL A 12 7.58 -13.67 0.73
N ARG A 13 8.28 -12.62 1.18
CA ARG A 13 9.67 -12.35 0.77
C ARG A 13 10.60 -13.51 1.09
N ARG A 14 10.46 -14.15 2.26
CA ARG A 14 11.25 -15.35 2.60
C ARG A 14 10.96 -16.53 1.66
N GLY A 15 9.68 -16.74 1.29
CA GLY A 15 9.29 -17.83 0.39
C GLY A 15 9.55 -17.56 -1.10
N ALA A 16 9.63 -16.30 -1.51
CA ALA A 16 9.77 -15.88 -2.90
C ALA A 16 10.81 -14.74 -3.05
N PRO A 17 12.10 -15.00 -2.75
CA PRO A 17 13.12 -13.96 -2.58
C PRO A 17 13.38 -13.12 -3.83
N SER A 18 13.14 -13.65 -5.03
CA SER A 18 13.38 -12.96 -6.30
C SER A 18 12.11 -12.44 -6.98
N LYS A 19 10.93 -12.63 -6.39
CA LYS A 19 9.67 -12.18 -6.99
C LYS A 19 9.38 -10.73 -6.64
N PHE A 20 8.63 -10.08 -7.53
CA PHE A 20 8.09 -8.75 -7.32
C PHE A 20 6.87 -8.84 -6.40
N ILE A 21 6.91 -8.15 -5.26
CA ILE A 21 5.86 -8.21 -4.22
C ILE A 21 5.12 -6.89 -4.17
N VAL A 22 3.81 -6.94 -4.36
CA VAL A 22 2.91 -5.79 -4.14
C VAL A 22 2.23 -5.98 -2.79
N ALA A 23 2.40 -5.03 -1.87
CA ALA A 23 1.73 -5.05 -0.58
C ALA A 23 0.48 -4.17 -0.61
N ASP A 24 -0.64 -4.67 -0.10
CA ASP A 24 -1.85 -3.85 0.01
C ASP A 24 -1.74 -2.84 1.16
N MET A 25 -2.08 -1.58 0.89
CA MET A 25 -2.26 -0.59 1.95
C MET A 25 -3.59 -0.89 2.66
N PRO A 26 -3.57 -1.16 3.98
CA PRO A 26 -4.80 -1.45 4.72
C PRO A 26 -5.82 -0.31 4.64
N PHE A 27 -7.09 -0.64 4.91
CA PHE A 27 -8.16 0.34 5.04
C PHE A 27 -7.74 1.58 5.86
N LEU A 28 -8.08 2.76 5.33
CA LEU A 28 -7.72 4.09 5.83
C LEU A 28 -6.22 4.44 5.84
N ALA A 29 -5.28 3.52 5.63
CA ALA A 29 -3.85 3.82 5.75
C ALA A 29 -3.41 4.94 4.81
N ALA A 30 -3.93 4.95 3.58
CA ALA A 30 -3.65 5.99 2.58
C ALA A 30 -4.57 7.23 2.68
N ARG A 31 -5.48 7.29 3.67
CA ARG A 31 -6.47 8.37 3.86
C ARG A 31 -6.20 9.23 5.10
N LYS A 32 -5.23 8.85 5.93
CA LYS A 32 -4.91 9.55 7.19
C LYS A 32 -4.05 10.81 7.00
N GLY A 33 -3.74 11.17 5.76
CA GLY A 33 -2.80 12.24 5.43
C GLY A 33 -1.41 11.72 5.08
N LEU A 34 -0.53 12.64 4.69
CA LEU A 34 0.76 12.30 4.09
C LEU A 34 1.68 11.51 5.04
N GLN A 35 1.99 12.07 6.22
CA GLN A 35 2.91 11.44 7.17
C GLN A 35 2.49 10.00 7.56
N PRO A 36 1.27 9.74 8.07
CA PRO A 36 0.89 8.40 8.46
C PRO A 36 0.79 7.42 7.27
N THR A 37 0.54 7.93 6.07
CA THR A 37 0.62 7.13 4.85
C THR A 37 2.06 6.72 4.57
N MET A 38 3.00 7.66 4.60
CA MET A 38 4.41 7.39 4.34
C MET A 38 5.03 6.46 5.39
N ASP A 39 4.61 6.57 6.66
CA ASP A 39 5.01 5.63 7.71
C ASP A 39 4.52 4.20 7.39
N ALA A 40 3.29 4.06 6.88
CA ALA A 40 2.75 2.77 6.47
C ALA A 40 3.45 2.21 5.23
N VAL A 41 3.74 3.06 4.22
CA VAL A 41 4.53 2.70 3.05
C VAL A 41 5.91 2.22 3.48
N GLN A 42 6.62 2.99 4.31
CA GLN A 42 7.94 2.62 4.83
C GLN A 42 7.90 1.26 5.51
N THR A 43 6.90 1.02 6.37
CA THR A 43 6.74 -0.25 7.08
C THR A 43 6.61 -1.43 6.12
N LEU A 44 5.81 -1.30 5.05
CA LEU A 44 5.62 -2.36 4.06
C LEU A 44 6.85 -2.58 3.18
N MET A 45 7.55 -1.51 2.81
CA MET A 45 8.78 -1.59 2.02
C MET A 45 9.91 -2.26 2.83
N GLN A 46 10.08 -1.89 4.10
CA GLN A 46 11.05 -2.52 5.01
C GLN A 46 10.74 -4.00 5.26
N ALA A 47 9.46 -4.40 5.22
CA ALA A 47 9.07 -5.81 5.31
C ALA A 47 9.43 -6.62 4.04
N GLY A 48 9.78 -5.96 2.94
CA GLY A 48 10.26 -6.60 1.71
C GLY A 48 9.34 -6.43 0.50
N ALA A 49 8.34 -5.55 0.55
CA ALA A 49 7.55 -5.18 -0.62
C ALA A 49 8.39 -4.43 -1.65
N ASN A 50 7.99 -4.52 -2.93
CA ASN A 50 8.56 -3.73 -4.02
C ASN A 50 7.63 -2.61 -4.49
N ALA A 51 6.34 -2.71 -4.14
CA ALA A 51 5.32 -1.73 -4.48
C ALA A 51 4.19 -1.78 -3.44
N VAL A 52 3.35 -0.75 -3.44
CA VAL A 52 2.11 -0.72 -2.64
C VAL A 52 0.88 -0.68 -3.54
N LYS A 53 -0.21 -1.33 -3.13
CA LYS A 53 -1.54 -1.21 -3.75
C LYS A 53 -2.39 -0.23 -2.96
N ILE A 54 -3.08 0.67 -3.65
CA ILE A 54 -4.03 1.63 -3.05
C ILE A 54 -5.36 1.55 -3.79
N GLU A 55 -6.46 1.49 -3.05
CA GLU A 55 -7.81 1.43 -3.59
C GLU A 55 -8.43 2.82 -3.75
N GLY A 56 -9.09 3.01 -4.90
CA GLY A 56 -9.83 4.23 -5.22
C GLY A 56 -8.95 5.36 -5.75
N GLU A 57 -9.55 6.18 -6.62
CA GLU A 57 -8.89 7.34 -7.24
C GLU A 57 -9.24 8.64 -6.50
N ALA A 58 -10.51 8.83 -6.12
CA ALA A 58 -11.04 10.10 -5.63
C ALA A 58 -10.28 10.63 -4.41
N GLY A 59 -9.53 11.72 -4.58
CA GLY A 59 -8.80 12.40 -3.51
C GLY A 59 -7.49 11.74 -3.06
N GLN A 60 -6.94 10.76 -3.81
CA GLN A 60 -5.65 10.12 -3.51
C GLN A 60 -4.52 10.52 -4.47
N ALA A 61 -4.81 11.18 -5.58
CA ALA A 61 -3.86 11.38 -6.68
C ALA A 61 -2.58 12.11 -6.26
N GLU A 62 -2.68 13.17 -5.45
CA GLU A 62 -1.52 13.91 -4.94
C GLU A 62 -0.63 13.04 -4.04
N LEU A 63 -1.27 12.24 -3.19
CA LEU A 63 -0.59 11.31 -2.28
C LEU A 63 0.10 10.18 -3.05
N MET A 64 -0.57 9.58 -4.05
CA MET A 64 0.04 8.60 -4.94
C MET A 64 1.23 9.21 -5.71
N THR A 65 1.09 10.45 -6.19
CA THR A 65 2.17 11.16 -6.87
C THR A 65 3.38 11.34 -5.95
N HIS A 66 3.16 11.74 -4.70
CA HIS A 66 4.25 11.87 -3.72
C HIS A 66 4.95 10.53 -3.45
N ILE A 67 4.19 9.43 -3.29
CA ILE A 67 4.74 8.09 -3.08
C ILE A 67 5.62 7.66 -4.26
N VAL A 68 5.13 7.87 -5.49
CA VAL A 68 5.88 7.55 -6.73
C VAL A 68 7.13 8.41 -6.87
N GLN A 69 7.04 9.72 -6.62
CA GLN A 69 8.19 10.63 -6.62
C GLN A 69 9.22 10.30 -5.54
N SER A 70 8.78 9.67 -4.44
CA SER A 70 9.65 9.15 -3.38
C SER A 70 10.29 7.80 -3.74
N GLY A 71 10.08 7.29 -4.96
CA GLY A 71 10.71 6.07 -5.47
C GLY A 71 9.95 4.77 -5.16
N VAL A 72 8.71 4.85 -4.65
CA VAL A 72 7.89 3.66 -4.37
C VAL A 72 6.84 3.47 -5.46
N PRO A 73 6.87 2.36 -6.23
CA PRO A 73 5.84 2.05 -7.20
C PRO A 73 4.46 1.87 -6.55
N VAL A 74 3.42 2.40 -7.20
CA VAL A 74 2.02 2.29 -6.75
C VAL A 74 1.20 1.52 -7.79
N MET A 75 0.52 0.47 -7.33
CA MET A 75 -0.53 -0.22 -8.08
C MET A 75 -1.89 0.38 -7.70
N GLY A 76 -2.56 1.03 -8.65
CA GLY A 76 -3.93 1.51 -8.45
C GLY A 76 -4.94 0.37 -8.55
N HIS A 77 -5.90 0.31 -7.63
CA HIS A 77 -7.06 -0.58 -7.71
C HIS A 77 -8.33 0.26 -7.89
N LEU A 78 -8.95 0.12 -9.07
CA LEU A 78 -10.16 0.82 -9.48
C LEU A 78 -11.34 -0.16 -9.64
N GLY A 79 -12.55 0.38 -9.81
CA GLY A 79 -13.77 -0.43 -9.94
C GLY A 79 -14.35 -0.77 -8.57
N LEU A 80 -14.64 -2.05 -8.32
CA LEU A 80 -15.09 -2.50 -7.01
C LEU A 80 -13.91 -2.50 -6.03
N THR A 81 -13.93 -1.58 -5.08
CA THR A 81 -12.92 -1.47 -4.02
C THR A 81 -13.48 -2.04 -2.71
N PRO A 82 -13.07 -3.26 -2.27
CA PRO A 82 -13.62 -3.91 -1.07
C PRO A 82 -13.49 -3.08 0.20
N GLN A 83 -12.49 -2.19 0.28
CA GLN A 83 -12.33 -1.25 1.39
C GLN A 83 -13.49 -0.25 1.53
N SER A 84 -14.35 -0.14 0.52
CA SER A 84 -15.50 0.76 0.43
C SER A 84 -16.83 0.01 0.34
N VAL A 85 -16.88 -1.26 0.76
CA VAL A 85 -18.10 -2.09 0.70
C VAL A 85 -19.30 -1.51 1.46
N HIS A 86 -19.06 -0.66 2.47
CA HIS A 86 -20.10 -0.04 3.29
C HIS A 86 -20.45 1.41 2.89
N THR A 87 -19.87 1.93 1.80
CA THR A 87 -20.17 3.30 1.31
C THR A 87 -21.12 3.31 0.12
N ILE A 88 -21.65 2.14 -0.26
CA ILE A 88 -22.59 1.95 -1.37
C ILE A 88 -24.00 1.78 -0.83
#